data_AF-A0A4V1RGD3-F1
#
_entry.id   AF-A0A4V1RGD3-F1
#
_cell.length_a   1.000
_cell.length_b   1.000
_cell.length_c   1.000
_cell.angle_alpha   90.00
_cell.angle_beta   90.00
_cell.angle_gamma   90.00
#
_symmetry.space_group_name_H-M   'P 1'
#
loop_
_entity.id
_entity.type
_entity.pdbx_description
1 polymer ?
#
loop_
_entity_poly.entity_id
_entity_poly.type
_entity_poly.pdbx_seq_one_letter_code
_entity_poly.pdbx_strand_id
1 'polypeptide(L)' 'MDFRTREHVIVLEGALQLRLGDEWHTVSAGESLRFHADIPHAYANPGKAIVTGV' A
#
# COMPACT_ATOMS: atom_id res chain seq x y z
N MET A 1 -18.05 12.98 -10.72
CA MET A 1 -17.56 11.60 -10.51
C MET A 1 -16.09 11.59 -10.83
N ASP A 2 -15.27 11.02 -9.94
CA ASP A 2 -13.84 10.83 -10.23
C ASP A 2 -13.69 9.57 -11.09
N PHE A 3 -13.13 9.72 -12.28
CA PHE A 3 -12.96 8.66 -13.28
C PHE A 3 -11.56 8.04 -13.28
N ARG A 4 -10.68 8.45 -12.35
CA ARG A 4 -9.31 7.93 -12.29
C ARG A 4 -9.27 6.53 -11.68
N THR A 5 -8.32 5.73 -12.15
CA THR A 5 -8.02 4.41 -11.58
C THR A 5 -7.61 4.54 -10.12
N ARG A 6 -8.11 3.62 -9.29
CA ARG A 6 -7.74 3.53 -7.87
C ARG A 6 -7.24 2.13 -7.58
N GLU A 7 -6.18 2.06 -6.81
CA GLU A 7 -5.66 0.82 -6.26
C GLU A 7 -6.10 0.70 -4.82
N HIS A 8 -6.37 -0.54 -4.38
CA HIS A 8 -6.75 -0.86 -3.02
C HIS A 8 -5.89 -2.02 -2.56
N VAL A 9 -5.00 -1.75 -1.62
CA VAL A 9 -4.05 -2.70 -1.07
C VAL A 9 -4.57 -3.16 0.29
N ILE A 10 -4.63 -4.46 0.51
CA ILE A 10 -5.01 -5.06 1.80
C ILE A 10 -3.87 -5.97 2.25
N VAL A 11 -3.35 -5.74 3.45
CA VAL A 11 -2.31 -6.61 4.02
C VAL A 11 -2.99 -7.69 4.86
N LEU A 12 -2.80 -8.94 4.47
CA LEU A 12 -3.34 -10.10 5.17
C LEU A 12 -2.39 -10.56 6.28
N GLU A 13 -1.09 -10.57 6.01
CA GLU A 13 -0.05 -10.95 6.95
C GLU A 13 1.19 -10.06 6.78
N GLY A 14 1.87 -9.75 7.89
CA GLY A 14 3.06 -8.90 7.92
C GLY A 14 2.75 -7.40 7.94
N ALA A 15 3.68 -6.59 7.46
CA ALA A 15 3.53 -5.15 7.34
C ALA A 15 4.22 -4.64 6.08
N LEU A 16 3.51 -3.85 5.29
CA LEU A 16 3.96 -3.24 4.05
C LEU A 16 4.22 -1.76 4.27
N GLN A 17 5.30 -1.22 3.71
CA GLN A 17 5.45 0.23 3.54
C GLN A 17 5.03 0.63 2.15
N LEU A 18 4.11 1.59 2.07
CA LEU A 18 3.63 2.19 0.82
C LEU A 18 4.04 3.65 0.78
N ARG A 19 4.79 4.06 -0.25
CA ARG A 19 5.04 5.47 -0.50
C ARG A 19 3.97 6.03 -1.41
N LEU A 20 3.34 7.13 -1.04
CA LEU A 20 2.41 7.91 -1.85
C LEU A 20 2.97 9.33 -2.01
N GLY A 21 3.46 9.66 -3.20
CA GLY A 21 4.24 10.88 -3.42
C GLY A 21 5.53 10.85 -2.60
N ASP A 22 5.62 11.74 -1.61
CA ASP A 22 6.79 11.88 -0.72
C ASP A 22 6.57 11.30 0.68
N GLU A 23 5.37 10.78 0.96
CA GLU A 23 5.00 10.26 2.28
C GLU A 23 5.02 8.73 2.29
N TRP A 24 5.58 8.15 3.37
CA TRP A 24 5.54 6.72 3.64
C TRP A 24 4.44 6.38 4.64
N HIS A 25 3.60 5.42 4.28
CA HIS A 25 2.57 4.85 5.13
C HIS A 25 2.92 3.40 5.43
N THR A 26 2.73 2.97 6.69
CA THR A 26 2.79 1.54 7.03
C THR A 26 1.38 0.98 7.01
N VAL A 27 1.18 -0.13 6.32
CA VAL A 27 -0.07 -0.90 6.27
C VAL A 27 0.21 -2.27 6.90
N SER A 28 -0.39 -2.51 8.05
CA SER A 28 -0.19 -3.71 8.86
C SER A 28 -1.24 -4.78 8.52
N ALA A 29 -1.01 -6.02 8.94
CA ALA A 29 -1.99 -7.09 8.83
C ALA A 29 -3.37 -6.67 9.34
N GLY A 30 -4.40 -6.89 8.51
CA GLY A 30 -5.78 -6.47 8.76
C GLY A 30 -6.10 -5.04 8.31
N GLU A 31 -5.11 -4.24 7.90
CA GLU A 31 -5.30 -2.88 7.41
C GLU A 31 -5.35 -2.85 5.88
N SER A 32 -5.89 -1.74 5.36
CA SER A 32 -5.91 -1.49 3.92
C SER A 32 -5.69 -0.02 3.60
N LEU A 33 -5.13 0.25 2.43
CA LEU A 33 -4.93 1.60 1.92
C LEU A 33 -5.45 1.70 0.48
N ARG A 34 -6.22 2.74 0.20
CA ARG A 34 -6.75 3.03 -1.14
C ARG A 34 -6.27 4.37 -1.63
N PHE A 35 -5.73 4.42 -2.84
CA PHE A 35 -5.14 5.63 -3.40
C PHE A 35 -5.41 5.73 -4.91
N HIS A 36 -5.11 6.91 -5.46
CA HIS A 36 -5.18 7.18 -6.89
C HIS A 36 -3.94 6.62 -7.58
N ALA A 37 -4.12 5.75 -8.58
CA ALA A 37 -3.02 5.05 -9.24
C ALA A 37 -2.09 6.01 -10.02
N ASP A 38 -2.58 7.22 -10.34
CA ASP A 38 -1.83 8.29 -10.98
C ASP A 38 -0.90 9.07 -10.03
N ILE A 39 -0.97 8.83 -8.71
CA ILE A 39 0.02 9.37 -7.77
C ILE A 39 1.29 8.50 -7.84
N PRO A 40 2.50 9.09 -7.94
CA PRO A 40 3.74 8.32 -7.87
C PRO A 40 3.77 7.49 -6.59
N HIS A 41 3.86 6.17 -6.73
CA HIS A 41 3.80 5.26 -5.58
C HIS A 41 4.85 4.16 -5.66
N ALA A 42 5.22 3.63 -4.49
CA ALA A 42 6.18 2.54 -4.36
C ALA A 42 5.80 1.61 -3.21
N TYR A 43 6.11 0.33 -3.37
CA TYR A 43 5.93 -0.71 -2.36
C TYR A 43 7.28 -1.11 -1.81
N ALA A 44 7.41 -1.23 -0.49
CA ALA A 44 8.61 -1.72 0.16
C ALA A 44 8.26 -2.69 1.29
N ASN A 45 8.95 -3.82 1.33
CA ASN A 45 8.98 -4.71 2.48
C ASN A 45 10.37 -4.62 3.13
N PRO A 46 10.60 -3.69 4.07
CA PRO A 46 11.89 -3.55 4.75
C PRO A 46 12.11 -4.61 5.84
N GLY A 47 11.07 -5.37 6.18
CA GLY A 47 11.13 -6.44 7.16
C GLY A 47 11.83 -7.69 6.63
N LYS A 48 12.15 -8.61 7.55
CA LYS A 48 12.72 -9.93 7.19
C LYS A 48 11.66 -10.99 6.92
N ALA A 49 10.40 -10.71 7.24
CA ALA A 49 9.27 -11.62 7.06
C ALA A 49 8.61 -11.40 5.69
N ILE A 50 7.94 -12.43 5.20
CA ILE A 50 7.08 -12.32 4.02
C ILE A 50 5.87 -11.46 4.37
N VAL A 51 5.45 -10.63 3.42
CA VAL A 51 4.19 -9.90 3.47
C VAL A 51 3.25 -10.55 2.46
N THR A 52 2.04 -10.88 2.91
CA THR A 52 0.97 -11.42 2.06
C THR A 52 -0.14 -10.37 1.96
N GLY A 53 -0.58 -10.05 0.74
CA GLY A 53 -1.61 -9.06 0.50
C GLY A 53 -2.34 -9.27 -0.83
N VAL A 54 -3.41 -8.49 -1.04
CA VAL A 54 -4.22 -8.44 -2.28
C VAL A 54 -4.45 -7.01 -2.73
#